data_AF-A0A4S3MAK0-F1
#
_entry.id   AF-A0A4S3MAK0-F1
#
_cell.length_a   1.000
_cell.length_b   1.000
_cell.length_c   1.000
_cell.angle_alpha   90.00
_cell.angle_beta   90.00
_cell.angle_gamma   90.00
#
_symmetry.space_group_name_H-M   'P 1'
#
loop_
_entity.id
_entity.type
_entity.pdbx_description
1 polymer ?
#
loop_
_entity_poly.entity_id
_entity_poly.type
_entity_poly.pdbx_seq_one_letter_code
_entity_poly.pdbx_strand_id
1 'polypeptide(L)'
;MLPDTFAKSGLMIRPGAQPPTRFQVLGERSSGTNYLKRLLGRNTPLTPSEALGWKHGHIQTLAIPRDMLVVVSLRNAADWALSMFAKPWHTPPDMQALPFMDFLQAPWDTIVDHPKYFANAGPLMVGQPLQQDRDPLTGLPYANLCALRTGKLHSHLSLLNRGCALLIARHETVLADPAAFLATLRNTLHLPTPDTPLRPVVKRLGTRFNAAAPRPPHPGQLPPEALAYLRAHLDLPLESSLGYTY
;
A
#
# COMPACT_ATOMS: atom_id res chain seq x y z
N MET A 1 -5.18 -2.06 -18.45
CA MET A 1 -4.76 -0.65 -18.24
C MET A 1 -5.74 0.01 -17.28
N LEU A 2 -5.32 1.09 -16.60
CA LEU A 2 -6.26 1.94 -15.86
C LEU A 2 -7.19 2.66 -16.85
N PRO A 3 -8.44 2.95 -16.49
CA PRO A 3 -9.31 3.78 -17.31
C PRO A 3 -8.81 5.23 -17.32
N ASP A 4 -9.00 5.94 -18.43
CA ASP A 4 -8.58 7.35 -18.59
C ASP A 4 -9.18 8.29 -17.52
N THR A 5 -10.34 7.89 -16.97
CA THR A 5 -11.02 8.63 -15.89
C THR A 5 -10.38 8.44 -14.52
N PHE A 6 -9.44 7.49 -14.35
CA PHE A 6 -8.87 7.14 -13.05
C PHE A 6 -8.14 8.31 -12.41
N ALA A 7 -7.32 9.06 -13.16
CA ALA A 7 -6.58 10.19 -12.62
C ALA A 7 -7.51 11.23 -11.95
N LYS A 8 -8.74 11.37 -12.47
CA LYS A 8 -9.76 12.25 -11.91
C LYS A 8 -10.50 11.60 -10.73
N SER A 9 -11.00 10.38 -10.89
CA SER A 9 -11.82 9.71 -9.86
C SER A 9 -11.01 9.20 -8.67
N GLY A 10 -9.82 8.67 -8.93
CA GLY A 10 -9.01 7.92 -7.98
C GLY A 10 -9.62 6.58 -7.58
N LEU A 11 -10.57 6.05 -8.35
CA LEU A 11 -11.27 4.81 -8.07
C LEU A 11 -11.51 4.03 -9.37
N MET A 12 -11.15 2.76 -9.35
CA MET A 12 -11.50 1.76 -10.36
C MET A 12 -11.96 0.50 -9.64
N ILE A 13 -13.08 -0.07 -10.10
CA ILE A 13 -13.59 -1.35 -9.63
C ILE A 13 -13.90 -2.19 -10.86
N ARG A 14 -13.30 -3.38 -10.93
CA ARG A 14 -13.49 -4.33 -12.02
C ARG A 14 -13.95 -5.67 -11.43
N PRO A 15 -15.18 -6.12 -11.74
CA PRO A 15 -15.63 -7.45 -11.35
C PRO A 15 -14.73 -8.55 -11.94
N GLY A 16 -14.63 -9.67 -11.23
CA GLY A 16 -13.98 -10.88 -11.72
C GLY A 16 -14.98 -11.84 -12.35
N ALA A 17 -14.50 -13.02 -12.74
CA ALA A 17 -15.35 -14.08 -13.30
C ALA A 17 -16.30 -14.72 -12.28
N GLN A 18 -16.03 -14.58 -10.97
CA GLN A 18 -16.88 -15.08 -9.90
C GLN A 18 -17.20 -13.93 -8.93
N PRO A 19 -18.40 -13.92 -8.32
CA PRO A 19 -18.71 -12.99 -7.24
C PRO A 19 -17.70 -13.14 -6.09
N PRO A 20 -17.13 -12.05 -5.58
CA PRO A 20 -16.15 -12.14 -4.50
C PRO A 20 -16.83 -12.52 -3.18
N THR A 21 -16.24 -13.45 -2.45
CA THR A 21 -16.62 -13.80 -1.05
C THR A 21 -15.56 -13.35 -0.05
N ARG A 22 -14.35 -13.09 -0.55
CA ARG A 22 -13.19 -12.68 0.24
C ARG A 22 -12.47 -11.51 -0.41
N PHE A 23 -11.64 -10.84 0.36
CA PHE A 23 -10.79 -9.78 -0.16
C PHE A 23 -9.43 -9.74 0.52
N GLN A 24 -8.43 -9.22 -0.18
CA GLN A 24 -7.15 -8.85 0.43
C GLN A 24 -6.74 -7.46 -0.03
N VAL A 25 -6.28 -6.65 0.92
CA VAL A 25 -5.76 -5.30 0.65
C VAL A 25 -4.25 -5.34 0.55
N LEU A 26 -3.75 -4.92 -0.60
CA LEU A 26 -2.36 -4.76 -0.97
C LEU A 26 -2.06 -3.27 -1.16
N GLY A 27 -0.79 -2.92 -1.07
CA GLY A 27 -0.32 -1.56 -1.30
C GLY A 27 0.97 -1.29 -0.55
N GLU A 28 1.66 -0.22 -0.91
CA GLU A 28 2.87 0.20 -0.24
C GLU A 28 2.65 0.34 1.28
N ARG A 29 3.72 0.25 2.08
CA ARG A 29 3.63 0.71 3.47
C ARG A 29 3.11 2.14 3.49
N SER A 30 2.36 2.49 4.53
CA SER A 30 1.81 3.84 4.68
C SER A 30 0.82 4.31 3.60
N SER A 31 0.26 3.41 2.77
CA SER A 31 -0.72 3.76 1.72
C SER A 31 -2.20 3.68 2.14
N GLY A 32 -2.50 3.42 3.42
CA GLY A 32 -3.89 3.31 3.90
C GLY A 32 -4.47 1.89 3.92
N THR A 33 -3.67 0.85 3.64
CA THR A 33 -4.15 -0.54 3.55
C THR A 33 -4.94 -1.02 4.77
N ASN A 34 -4.52 -0.67 5.99
CA ASN A 34 -5.24 -1.03 7.21
C ASN A 34 -6.61 -0.34 7.33
N TYR A 35 -6.72 0.91 6.87
CA TYR A 35 -7.97 1.65 6.88
C TYR A 35 -8.97 0.97 5.94
N LEU A 36 -8.56 0.72 4.69
CA LEU A 36 -9.39 0.02 3.71
C LEU A 36 -9.80 -1.37 4.19
N LYS A 37 -8.86 -2.16 4.74
CA LYS A 37 -9.16 -3.49 5.28
C LYS A 37 -10.27 -3.44 6.33
N ARG A 38 -10.18 -2.48 7.25
CA ARG A 38 -11.15 -2.32 8.32
C ARG A 38 -12.48 -1.73 7.83
N LEU A 39 -12.45 -0.81 6.86
CA LEU A 39 -13.65 -0.24 6.27
C LEU A 39 -14.46 -1.32 5.55
N LEU A 40 -13.81 -2.10 4.68
CA LEU A 40 -14.45 -3.18 3.93
C LEU A 40 -14.97 -4.28 4.85
N GLY A 41 -14.14 -4.77 5.78
CA GLY A 41 -14.54 -5.84 6.70
C GLY A 41 -15.65 -5.46 7.68
N ARG A 42 -15.96 -4.17 7.84
CA ARG A 42 -17.07 -3.69 8.68
C ARG A 42 -18.36 -3.44 7.92
N ASN A 43 -18.28 -3.24 6.61
CA ASN A 43 -19.36 -2.67 5.80
C ASN A 43 -19.69 -3.51 4.55
N THR A 44 -19.10 -4.69 4.40
CA THR A 44 -19.35 -5.62 3.30
C THR A 44 -19.45 -7.04 3.86
N PRO A 45 -20.10 -7.99 3.16
CA PRO A 45 -20.09 -9.40 3.57
C PRO A 45 -18.75 -10.11 3.28
N LEU A 46 -17.77 -9.40 2.68
CA LEU A 46 -16.52 -10.00 2.26
C LEU A 46 -15.63 -10.34 3.46
N THR A 47 -15.04 -11.53 3.44
CA THR A 47 -14.10 -11.98 4.48
C THR A 47 -12.67 -11.52 4.17
N PRO A 48 -11.95 -10.85 5.10
CA PRO A 48 -10.55 -10.50 4.88
C PRO A 48 -9.67 -11.75 4.81
N SER A 49 -8.73 -11.78 3.87
CA SER A 49 -7.78 -12.86 3.64
C SER A 49 -6.34 -12.34 3.54
N GLU A 50 -5.37 -13.22 3.73
CA GLU A 50 -3.93 -12.95 3.50
C GLU A 50 -3.32 -13.95 2.49
N ALA A 51 -4.14 -14.58 1.65
CA ALA A 51 -3.72 -15.67 0.76
C ALA A 51 -2.71 -15.26 -0.33
N LEU A 52 -2.62 -13.97 -0.66
CA LEU A 52 -1.65 -13.42 -1.61
C LEU A 52 -0.31 -13.06 -0.97
N GLY A 53 -0.11 -13.41 0.30
CA GLY A 53 1.12 -13.14 1.05
C GLY A 53 1.13 -11.78 1.72
N TRP A 54 2.32 -11.26 2.01
CA TRP A 54 2.47 -10.01 2.76
C TRP A 54 2.00 -8.80 1.95
N LYS A 55 1.02 -8.07 2.49
CA LYS A 55 0.32 -6.97 1.82
C LYS A 55 1.17 -5.82 1.28
N HIS A 56 2.40 -5.65 1.78
CA HIS A 56 3.32 -4.58 1.37
C HIS A 56 4.39 -5.05 0.39
N GLY A 57 4.49 -6.36 0.16
CA GLY A 57 5.44 -6.94 -0.76
C GLY A 57 5.13 -6.63 -2.23
N HIS A 58 6.07 -7.00 -3.10
CA HIS A 58 5.75 -7.24 -4.51
C HIS A 58 4.75 -8.40 -4.65
N ILE A 59 4.07 -8.49 -5.78
CA ILE A 59 3.10 -9.57 -6.02
C ILE A 59 3.84 -10.86 -6.33
N GLN A 60 4.00 -11.71 -5.31
CA GLN A 60 4.71 -12.99 -5.35
C GLN A 60 3.79 -14.21 -5.14
N THR A 61 2.48 -14.04 -5.36
CA THR A 61 1.48 -15.11 -5.15
C THR A 61 1.53 -16.18 -6.25
N LEU A 62 1.27 -17.44 -5.87
CA LEU A 62 1.13 -18.57 -6.80
C LEU A 62 -0.10 -18.42 -7.71
N ALA A 63 -1.23 -18.03 -7.13
CA ALA A 63 -2.49 -17.85 -7.84
C ALA A 63 -3.43 -16.94 -7.04
N ILE A 64 -4.30 -16.21 -7.76
CA ILE A 64 -5.35 -15.41 -7.14
C ILE A 64 -6.62 -16.28 -7.08
N PRO A 65 -7.21 -16.51 -5.88
CA PRO A 65 -8.47 -17.23 -5.78
C PRO A 65 -9.57 -16.58 -6.62
N ARG A 66 -10.37 -17.40 -7.31
CA ARG A 66 -11.39 -16.90 -8.27
C ARG A 66 -12.46 -16.03 -7.60
N ASP A 67 -12.75 -16.29 -6.33
CA ASP A 67 -13.72 -15.59 -5.49
C ASP A 67 -13.10 -14.46 -4.64
N MET A 68 -11.89 -13.99 -4.98
CA MET A 68 -11.20 -12.92 -4.26
C MET A 68 -11.30 -11.58 -4.98
N LEU A 69 -11.73 -10.55 -4.25
CA LEU A 69 -11.47 -9.15 -4.60
C LEU A 69 -10.06 -8.76 -4.15
N VAL A 70 -9.19 -8.46 -5.10
CA VAL A 70 -7.88 -7.86 -4.80
C VAL A 70 -8.04 -6.35 -4.72
N VAL A 71 -7.60 -5.74 -3.62
CA VAL A 71 -7.74 -4.31 -3.35
C VAL A 71 -6.36 -3.68 -3.32
N VAL A 72 -6.09 -2.67 -4.15
CA VAL A 72 -4.84 -1.91 -4.16
C VAL A 72 -5.10 -0.51 -3.60
N SER A 73 -4.40 -0.18 -2.52
CA SER A 73 -4.42 1.13 -1.89
C SER A 73 -3.26 1.98 -2.42
N LEU A 74 -3.58 3.15 -2.97
CA LEU A 74 -2.61 4.14 -3.44
C LEU A 74 -2.61 5.36 -2.52
N ARG A 75 -1.50 6.11 -2.49
CA ARG A 75 -1.39 7.35 -1.72
C ARG A 75 -0.48 8.35 -2.39
N ASN A 76 -0.74 9.63 -2.19
CA ASN A 76 0.13 10.73 -2.60
C ASN A 76 1.56 10.54 -2.04
N ALA A 77 2.58 10.73 -2.88
CA ALA A 77 3.98 10.47 -2.55
C ALA A 77 4.53 11.37 -1.43
N ALA A 78 4.08 12.63 -1.32
CA ALA A 78 4.53 13.55 -0.27
C ALA A 78 4.08 13.07 1.11
N ASP A 79 2.77 12.83 1.26
CA ASP A 79 2.18 12.31 2.50
C ASP A 79 2.68 10.90 2.84
N TRP A 80 2.89 10.10 1.80
CA TRP A 80 3.45 8.76 1.90
C TRP A 80 4.90 8.81 2.42
N ALA A 81 5.77 9.64 1.85
CA ALA A 81 7.17 9.78 2.26
C ALA A 81 7.30 10.23 3.73
N LEU A 82 6.52 11.22 4.15
CA LEU A 82 6.43 11.64 5.56
C LEU A 82 5.99 10.47 6.45
N SER A 83 4.99 9.71 6.01
CA SER A 83 4.48 8.57 6.78
C SER A 83 5.46 7.38 6.84
N MET A 84 6.22 7.14 5.77
CA MET A 84 7.32 6.17 5.71
C MET A 84 8.42 6.58 6.69
N PHE A 85 8.80 7.86 6.70
CA PHE A 85 9.75 8.38 7.67
C PHE A 85 9.23 8.33 9.10
N ALA A 86 7.96 8.65 9.35
CA ALA A 86 7.40 8.59 10.69
C ALA A 86 7.49 7.18 11.30
N LYS A 87 7.35 6.14 10.47
CA LYS A 87 7.35 4.73 10.88
C LYS A 87 8.01 3.85 9.80
N PRO A 88 9.34 3.80 9.74
CA PRO A 88 10.11 3.01 8.78
C PRO A 88 10.11 1.55 9.23
N TRP A 89 8.93 0.93 9.16
CA TRP A 89 8.72 -0.46 9.57
C TRP A 89 9.75 -1.37 8.90
N HIS A 90 10.34 -2.28 9.67
CA HIS A 90 11.25 -3.31 9.18
C HIS A 90 12.59 -2.81 8.60
N THR A 91 12.90 -1.51 8.64
CA THR A 91 14.25 -1.03 8.26
C THR A 91 15.24 -1.30 9.39
N PRO A 92 16.53 -1.52 9.09
CA PRO A 92 17.55 -1.71 10.11
C PRO A 92 17.78 -0.44 10.95
N PRO A 93 18.32 -0.54 12.19
CA PRO A 93 18.44 0.57 13.14
C PRO A 93 19.14 1.82 12.56
N ASP A 94 20.22 1.59 11.82
CA ASP A 94 21.05 2.56 11.11
C ASP A 94 20.24 3.36 10.08
N MET A 95 19.33 2.73 9.34
CA MET A 95 18.41 3.45 8.46
C MET A 95 17.35 4.26 9.24
N GLN A 96 16.90 3.77 10.41
CA GLN A 96 15.91 4.48 11.24
C GLN A 96 16.46 5.77 11.87
N ALA A 97 17.79 5.85 12.02
CA ALA A 97 18.52 6.97 12.60
C ALA A 97 18.84 8.09 11.58
N LEU A 98 18.62 7.85 10.29
CA LEU A 98 18.89 8.85 9.24
C LEU A 98 17.99 10.08 9.37
N PRO A 99 18.52 11.31 9.20
CA PRO A 99 17.72 12.51 8.96
C PRO A 99 16.79 12.35 7.75
N PHE A 100 15.72 13.15 7.68
CA PHE A 100 14.68 12.96 6.67
C PHE A 100 15.20 12.94 5.23
N MET A 101 16.07 13.88 4.85
CA MET A 101 16.63 13.93 3.49
C MET A 101 17.53 12.73 3.18
N ASP A 102 18.34 12.29 4.14
CA ASP A 102 19.21 11.13 3.98
C ASP A 102 18.38 9.84 3.89
N PHE A 103 17.28 9.75 4.65
CA PHE A 103 16.34 8.63 4.56
C PHE A 103 15.68 8.51 3.18
N LEU A 104 15.35 9.64 2.53
CA LEU A 104 14.78 9.61 1.17
C LEU A 104 15.79 9.14 0.11
N GLN A 105 17.08 9.41 0.35
CA GLN A 105 18.19 9.16 -0.58
C GLN A 105 18.85 7.80 -0.37
N ALA A 106 18.79 7.25 0.84
CA ALA A 106 19.43 6.00 1.17
C ALA A 106 18.85 4.82 0.38
N PRO A 107 19.70 3.84 -0.02
CA PRO A 107 19.23 2.56 -0.52
C PRO A 107 18.19 1.96 0.40
N TRP A 108 17.07 1.54 -0.18
CA TRP A 108 15.95 1.05 0.59
C TRP A 108 16.22 -0.38 1.06
N ASP A 109 16.49 -0.54 2.36
CA ASP A 109 16.78 -1.82 2.98
C ASP A 109 15.81 -2.18 4.10
N THR A 110 15.42 -3.45 4.13
CA THR A 110 14.51 -4.00 5.13
C THR A 110 14.87 -5.42 5.48
N ILE A 111 14.56 -5.81 6.71
CA ILE A 111 14.86 -7.11 7.29
C ILE A 111 13.60 -7.79 7.81
N VAL A 112 13.67 -9.10 7.97
CA VAL A 112 12.71 -9.83 8.81
C VAL A 112 13.02 -9.50 10.27
N ASP A 113 12.39 -8.47 10.80
CA ASP A 113 12.64 -7.96 12.16
C ASP A 113 11.97 -8.82 13.26
N HIS A 114 10.80 -9.38 12.97
CA HIS A 114 10.08 -10.25 13.90
C HIS A 114 9.17 -11.24 13.16
N PRO A 115 9.19 -12.55 13.50
CA PRO A 115 8.40 -13.58 12.81
C PRO A 115 6.89 -13.30 12.73
N LYS A 116 6.29 -12.67 13.74
CA LYS A 116 4.84 -12.39 13.78
C LYS A 116 4.33 -11.52 12.63
N TYR A 117 5.20 -10.76 11.95
CA TYR A 117 4.79 -9.88 10.86
C TYR A 117 4.75 -10.59 9.51
N PHE A 118 5.37 -11.77 9.41
CA PHE A 118 5.60 -12.45 8.14
C PHE A 118 5.14 -13.91 8.26
N ALA A 119 4.22 -14.31 7.39
CA ALA A 119 3.78 -15.70 7.33
C ALA A 119 4.98 -16.61 7.04
N ASN A 120 5.08 -17.73 7.76
CA ASN A 120 6.13 -18.75 7.61
C ASN A 120 7.57 -18.28 7.97
N ALA A 121 7.75 -17.11 8.57
CA ALA A 121 9.07 -16.69 9.04
C ALA A 121 9.50 -17.53 10.26
N GLY A 122 10.67 -18.16 10.16
CA GLY A 122 11.31 -18.91 11.25
C GLY A 122 12.43 -18.11 11.95
N PRO A 123 12.94 -18.59 13.10
CA PRO A 123 14.02 -17.92 13.84
C PRO A 123 15.28 -17.64 13.01
N LEU A 124 15.66 -18.56 12.13
CA LEU A 124 16.84 -18.42 11.26
C LEU A 124 16.68 -17.35 10.17
N MET A 125 15.46 -16.85 9.95
CA MET A 125 15.20 -15.77 8.99
C MET A 125 15.32 -14.40 9.64
N VAL A 126 15.32 -14.30 10.97
CA VAL A 126 15.37 -13.00 11.66
C VAL A 126 16.68 -12.27 11.37
N GLY A 127 16.59 -10.99 11.05
CA GLY A 127 17.73 -10.16 10.63
C GLY A 127 18.15 -10.35 9.17
N GLN A 128 17.63 -11.36 8.48
CA GLN A 128 17.91 -11.53 7.05
C GLN A 128 17.14 -10.50 6.21
N PRO A 129 17.64 -10.15 5.01
CA PRO A 129 16.94 -9.25 4.11
C PRO A 129 15.53 -9.73 3.77
N LEU A 130 14.58 -8.80 3.83
CA LEU A 130 13.19 -9.07 3.48
C LEU A 130 13.01 -9.12 1.95
N GLN A 131 13.10 -10.32 1.39
CA GLN A 131 13.08 -10.55 -0.06
C GLN A 131 11.82 -10.04 -0.75
N GLN A 132 10.68 -9.98 -0.06
CA GLN A 132 9.41 -9.48 -0.63
C GLN A 132 9.43 -7.98 -0.94
N ASP A 133 10.47 -7.29 -0.48
CA ASP A 133 10.65 -5.86 -0.60
C ASP A 133 11.76 -5.42 -1.55
N ARG A 134 12.55 -6.38 -2.02
CA ARG A 134 13.58 -6.19 -3.03
C ARG A 134 12.97 -6.20 -4.42
N ASP A 135 13.71 -5.67 -5.39
CA ASP A 135 13.32 -5.74 -6.79
C ASP A 135 13.19 -7.23 -7.21
N PRO A 136 11.99 -7.69 -7.64
CA PRO A 136 11.79 -9.08 -8.01
C PRO A 136 12.56 -9.50 -9.26
N LEU A 137 13.04 -8.56 -10.09
CA LEU A 137 13.83 -8.87 -11.28
C LEU A 137 15.31 -9.04 -10.96
N THR A 138 15.88 -8.17 -10.12
CA THR A 138 17.33 -8.16 -9.85
C THR A 138 17.70 -8.79 -8.50
N GLY A 139 16.76 -8.90 -7.57
CA GLY A 139 17.02 -9.32 -6.19
C GLY A 139 17.79 -8.29 -5.34
N LEU A 140 18.01 -7.09 -5.87
CA LEU A 140 18.75 -6.01 -5.20
C LEU A 140 17.81 -5.07 -4.42
N PRO A 141 18.34 -4.38 -3.39
CA PRO A 141 17.66 -3.23 -2.80
C PRO A 141 17.43 -2.13 -3.84
N TYR A 142 16.36 -1.35 -3.68
CA TYR A 142 16.15 -0.17 -4.52
C TYR A 142 17.13 0.95 -4.12
N ALA A 143 17.59 1.73 -5.09
CA ALA A 143 18.59 2.77 -4.87
C ALA A 143 18.14 3.86 -3.89
N ASN A 144 16.83 4.13 -3.82
CA ASN A 144 16.24 5.10 -2.90
C ASN A 144 14.73 4.85 -2.72
N LEU A 145 14.08 5.65 -1.88
CA LEU A 145 12.66 5.49 -1.57
C LEU A 145 11.75 5.72 -2.80
N CYS A 146 12.12 6.61 -3.73
CA CYS A 146 11.33 6.87 -4.95
C CYS A 146 11.41 5.69 -5.95
N ALA A 147 12.59 5.06 -6.04
CA ALA A 147 12.78 3.86 -6.85
C ALA A 147 11.95 2.68 -6.31
N LEU A 148 11.93 2.49 -4.98
CA LEU A 148 11.06 1.51 -4.33
C LEU A 148 9.60 1.73 -4.73
N ARG A 149 9.12 2.96 -4.59
CA ARG A 149 7.74 3.34 -4.91
C ARG A 149 7.38 2.95 -6.34
N THR A 150 8.20 3.34 -7.30
CA THR A 150 8.00 3.02 -8.72
C THR A 150 7.90 1.51 -8.93
N GLY A 151 8.85 0.73 -8.39
CA GLY A 151 8.81 -0.74 -8.48
C GLY A 151 7.57 -1.37 -7.82
N LYS A 152 7.15 -0.85 -6.66
CA LYS A 152 5.94 -1.33 -5.96
C LYS A 152 4.68 -1.02 -6.74
N LEU A 153 4.55 0.20 -7.26
CA LEU A 153 3.42 0.61 -8.09
C LEU A 153 3.33 -0.26 -9.35
N HIS A 154 4.43 -0.47 -10.09
CA HIS A 154 4.42 -1.38 -11.24
C HIS A 154 3.97 -2.79 -10.86
N SER A 155 4.51 -3.33 -9.76
CA SER A 155 4.13 -4.65 -9.27
C SER A 155 2.64 -4.73 -8.91
N HIS A 156 2.10 -3.77 -8.16
CA HIS A 156 0.67 -3.76 -7.80
C HIS A 156 -0.22 -3.53 -9.01
N LEU A 157 0.13 -2.60 -9.90
CA LEU A 157 -0.63 -2.31 -11.12
C LEU A 157 -0.59 -3.47 -12.13
N SER A 158 0.41 -4.37 -12.05
CA SER A 158 0.42 -5.60 -12.84
C SER A 158 -0.83 -6.48 -12.62
N LEU A 159 -1.55 -6.32 -11.50
CA LEU A 159 -2.83 -6.98 -11.22
C LEU A 159 -3.91 -6.67 -12.27
N LEU A 160 -3.78 -5.54 -12.99
CA LEU A 160 -4.65 -5.23 -14.13
C LEU A 160 -4.63 -6.33 -15.19
N ASN A 161 -3.55 -7.09 -15.28
CA ASN A 161 -3.32 -8.12 -16.29
C ASN A 161 -3.57 -9.55 -15.77
N ARG A 162 -4.03 -9.74 -14.53
CA ARG A 162 -4.12 -11.07 -13.88
C ARG A 162 -5.52 -11.68 -13.80
N GLY A 163 -6.49 -11.13 -14.54
CA GLY A 163 -7.83 -11.71 -14.67
C GLY A 163 -8.64 -11.85 -13.36
N CYS A 164 -8.34 -11.05 -12.33
CA CYS A 164 -9.04 -11.09 -11.04
C CYS A 164 -10.05 -9.95 -10.89
N ALA A 165 -10.98 -10.13 -9.94
CA ALA A 165 -11.74 -9.00 -9.41
C ALA A 165 -10.75 -8.02 -8.75
N LEU A 166 -10.84 -6.75 -9.10
CA LEU A 166 -9.83 -5.77 -8.76
C LEU A 166 -10.46 -4.44 -8.38
N LEU A 167 -10.06 -3.92 -7.23
CA LEU A 167 -10.35 -2.56 -6.76
C LEU A 167 -9.00 -1.83 -6.67
N ILE A 168 -8.87 -0.68 -7.32
CA ILE A 168 -7.74 0.23 -7.13
C ILE A 168 -8.32 1.55 -6.63
N ALA A 169 -7.82 2.06 -5.52
CA ALA A 169 -8.30 3.31 -4.95
C ALA A 169 -7.17 4.15 -4.37
N ARG A 170 -7.22 5.46 -4.64
CA ARG A 170 -6.50 6.46 -3.86
C ARG A 170 -7.05 6.51 -2.45
N HIS A 171 -6.19 6.47 -1.45
CA HIS A 171 -6.58 6.54 -0.05
C HIS A 171 -7.36 7.83 0.23
N GLU A 172 -6.95 8.93 -0.39
CA GLU A 172 -7.57 10.25 -0.27
C GLU A 172 -9.02 10.24 -0.79
N THR A 173 -9.27 9.61 -1.94
CA THR A 173 -10.63 9.45 -2.51
C THR A 173 -11.54 8.70 -1.52
N VAL A 174 -11.05 7.63 -0.90
CA VAL A 174 -11.85 6.82 0.03
C VAL A 174 -12.12 7.59 1.33
N LEU A 175 -11.16 8.38 1.82
CA LEU A 175 -11.32 9.19 3.02
C LEU A 175 -12.30 10.35 2.84
N ALA A 176 -12.31 10.96 1.64
CA ALA A 176 -13.17 12.10 1.35
C ALA A 176 -14.67 11.73 1.42
N ASP A 177 -15.04 10.55 0.89
CA ASP A 177 -16.42 10.05 0.98
C ASP A 177 -16.48 8.50 1.09
N PRO A 178 -16.35 7.95 2.31
CA PRO A 178 -16.42 6.51 2.52
C PRO A 178 -17.79 5.92 2.16
N ALA A 179 -18.86 6.71 2.25
CA ALA A 179 -20.23 6.26 1.96
C ALA A 179 -20.44 6.08 0.46
N ALA A 180 -20.07 7.08 -0.35
CA ALA A 180 -20.14 6.99 -1.80
C ALA A 180 -19.19 5.90 -2.35
N PHE A 181 -18.00 5.76 -1.78
CA PHE A 181 -17.09 4.66 -2.11
C PHE A 181 -17.74 3.28 -1.89
N LEU A 182 -18.35 3.06 -0.72
CA LEU A 182 -19.00 1.78 -0.42
C LEU A 182 -20.25 1.54 -1.27
N ALA A 183 -21.04 2.58 -1.56
CA ALA A 183 -22.18 2.48 -2.48
C ALA A 183 -21.72 2.06 -3.89
N THR A 184 -20.68 2.70 -4.43
CA THR A 184 -20.09 2.37 -5.73
C THR A 184 -19.57 0.93 -5.74
N LEU A 185 -18.87 0.51 -4.69
CA LEU A 185 -18.37 -0.85 -4.54
C LEU A 185 -19.48 -1.89 -4.58
N ARG A 186 -20.54 -1.69 -3.79
CA ARG A 186 -21.67 -2.63 -3.72
C ARG A 186 -22.40 -2.72 -5.04
N ASN A 187 -22.69 -1.58 -5.67
CA ASN A 187 -23.35 -1.54 -6.96
C ASN A 187 -22.53 -2.26 -8.03
N THR A 188 -21.21 -2.02 -8.08
CA THR A 188 -20.34 -2.61 -9.11
C THR A 188 -20.12 -4.11 -8.92
N LEU A 189 -20.04 -4.58 -7.68
CA LEU A 189 -19.80 -6.00 -7.36
C LEU A 189 -21.07 -6.78 -7.03
N HIS A 190 -22.25 -6.15 -7.18
CA HIS A 190 -23.55 -6.69 -6.81
C HIS A 190 -23.59 -7.25 -5.37
N LEU A 191 -22.94 -6.56 -4.43
CA LEU A 191 -22.95 -6.95 -3.02
C LEU A 191 -24.26 -6.48 -2.35
N PRO A 192 -24.78 -7.23 -1.37
CA PRO A 192 -25.98 -6.84 -0.66
C PRO A 192 -25.81 -5.49 0.05
N THR A 193 -26.89 -4.71 0.06
CA THR A 193 -27.00 -3.53 0.91
C THR A 193 -27.22 -3.99 2.35
N PRO A 194 -26.39 -3.57 3.32
CA PRO A 194 -26.61 -3.89 4.70
C PRO A 194 -27.79 -3.08 5.25
N ASP A 195 -28.55 -3.73 6.14
CA ASP A 195 -29.64 -3.10 6.90
C ASP A 195 -29.13 -2.17 8.02
N THR A 196 -27.81 -2.03 8.14
CA THR A 196 -27.16 -1.25 9.20
C THR A 196 -26.48 0.00 8.64
N PRO A 197 -26.44 1.10 9.42
CA PRO A 197 -25.72 2.32 9.04
C PRO A 197 -24.23 2.07 8.77
N LEU A 198 -23.61 3.00 8.02
CA LEU A 198 -22.16 3.03 7.82
C LEU A 198 -21.43 2.93 9.16
N ARG A 199 -20.49 1.98 9.25
CA ARG A 199 -19.61 1.81 10.40
C ARG A 199 -18.24 2.43 10.11
N PRO A 200 -17.99 3.69 10.52
CA PRO A 200 -16.75 4.40 10.19
C PRO A 200 -15.52 3.77 10.86
N VAL A 201 -14.35 4.08 10.31
CA VAL A 201 -13.05 3.72 10.89
C VAL A 201 -12.50 4.92 11.65
N VAL A 202 -12.86 5.03 12.93
CA VAL A 202 -12.44 6.14 13.81
C VAL A 202 -11.08 5.94 14.47
N LYS A 203 -10.62 4.68 14.58
CA LYS A 203 -9.37 4.35 15.27
C LYS A 203 -8.18 4.63 14.37
N ARG A 204 -7.17 5.35 14.87
CA ARG A 204 -5.86 5.46 14.22
C ARG A 204 -5.17 4.10 14.18
N LEU A 205 -4.85 3.60 12.99
CA LEU A 205 -4.29 2.26 12.76
C LEU A 205 -2.77 2.33 12.54
N GLY A 206 -2.06 1.24 12.86
CA GLY A 206 -0.62 1.14 12.66
C GLY A 206 0.20 2.16 13.46
N THR A 207 -0.20 2.41 14.71
CA THR A 207 0.43 3.42 15.60
C THR A 207 1.51 2.85 16.51
N ARG A 208 1.53 1.54 16.75
CA ARG A 208 2.46 0.87 17.68
C ARG A 208 3.80 0.53 17.02
N PHE A 209 4.44 1.52 16.40
CA PHE A 209 5.79 1.38 15.88
C PHE A 209 6.78 1.51 17.03
N ASN A 210 7.65 0.52 17.18
CA ASN A 210 8.72 0.52 18.17
C ASN A 210 10.03 0.74 17.41
N ALA A 211 10.66 1.89 17.63
CA ALA A 211 11.93 2.20 16.99
C ALA A 211 13.05 1.30 17.52
N ALA A 212 13.94 0.86 16.64
CA ALA A 212 15.13 0.08 16.99
C ALA A 212 16.36 0.95 17.28
N ALA A 213 16.27 2.26 17.02
CA ALA A 213 17.28 3.26 17.30
C ALA A 213 16.63 4.60 17.71
N PRO A 214 17.37 5.51 18.39
CA PRO A 214 16.97 6.91 18.51
C PRO A 214 16.66 7.50 17.13
N ARG A 215 15.59 8.27 17.03
CA ARG A 215 15.09 8.77 15.74
C ARG A 215 15.17 10.29 15.65
N PRO A 216 15.59 10.85 14.50
CA PRO A 216 15.52 12.28 14.27
C PRO A 216 14.08 12.80 14.32
N PRO A 217 13.89 14.11 14.59
CA PRO A 217 12.57 14.71 14.63
C PRO A 217 11.87 14.59 13.27
N HIS A 218 10.56 14.37 13.32
CA HIS A 218 9.71 14.39 12.12
C HIS A 218 9.59 15.84 11.60
N PRO A 219 9.75 16.11 10.29
CA PRO A 219 9.73 17.48 9.76
C PRO A 219 8.34 18.14 9.84
N GLY A 220 7.29 17.36 10.13
CA GLY A 220 5.92 17.82 10.34
C GLY A 220 5.17 18.09 9.04
N GLN A 221 5.83 18.75 8.08
CA GLN A 221 5.39 18.98 6.71
C GLN A 221 6.52 18.56 5.76
N LEU A 222 6.22 18.41 4.47
CA LEU A 222 7.23 18.08 3.48
C LEU A 222 8.08 19.33 3.19
N PRO A 223 9.39 19.32 3.47
CA PRO A 223 10.27 20.45 3.16
C PRO A 223 10.34 20.73 1.64
N PRO A 224 10.57 21.98 1.21
CA PRO A 224 10.69 22.31 -0.22
C PRO A 224 11.76 21.52 -0.96
N GLU A 225 12.91 21.29 -0.33
CA GLU A 225 14.02 20.50 -0.88
C GLU A 225 13.64 19.02 -1.05
N ALA A 226 12.80 18.49 -0.15
CA ALA A 226 12.28 17.14 -0.27
C ALA A 226 11.26 17.03 -1.42
N LEU A 227 10.41 18.04 -1.60
CA LEU A 227 9.49 18.10 -2.74
C LEU A 227 10.24 18.16 -4.08
N ALA A 228 11.28 18.99 -4.16
CA ALA A 228 12.16 19.05 -5.33
C ALA A 228 12.82 17.70 -5.60
N TYR A 229 13.32 17.03 -4.55
CA TYR A 229 13.88 15.69 -4.66
C TYR A 229 12.86 14.66 -5.17
N LEU A 230 11.63 14.64 -4.63
CA LEU A 230 10.57 13.75 -5.09
C LEU A 230 10.25 13.98 -6.57
N ARG A 231 10.09 15.24 -7.01
CA ARG A 231 9.84 15.56 -8.43
C ARG A 231 10.94 15.06 -9.36
N ALA A 232 12.19 15.10 -8.91
CA ALA A 232 13.34 14.68 -9.70
C ALA A 232 13.52 13.15 -9.78
N HIS A 233 12.98 12.37 -8.83
CA HIS A 233 13.26 10.93 -8.70
C HIS A 233 12.03 10.03 -8.81
N LEU A 234 10.82 10.58 -8.75
CA LEU A 234 9.59 9.83 -9.04
C LEU A 234 9.39 9.66 -10.54
N ASP A 235 8.76 8.55 -10.92
CA ASP A 235 8.17 8.40 -12.26
C ASP A 235 6.91 9.28 -12.36
N LEU A 236 7.11 10.55 -12.72
CA LEU A 236 6.02 11.53 -12.81
C LEU A 236 4.92 11.14 -13.82
N PRO A 237 5.21 10.54 -14.99
CA PRO A 237 4.17 9.96 -15.85
C PRO A 237 3.31 8.93 -15.14
N LEU A 238 3.92 7.99 -14.42
CA LEU A 238 3.19 7.00 -13.64
C LEU A 238 2.33 7.66 -12.57
N GLU A 239 2.90 8.57 -11.77
CA GLU A 239 2.18 9.28 -10.71
C GLU A 239 1.00 10.10 -11.26
N SER A 240 1.19 10.76 -12.40
CA SER A 240 0.15 11.54 -13.08
C SER A 240 -0.98 10.64 -13.58
N SER A 241 -0.67 9.44 -14.07
CA SER A 241 -1.70 8.45 -14.45
C SER A 241 -2.54 7.99 -13.25
N LEU A 242 -1.98 8.05 -12.04
CA LEU A 242 -2.68 7.78 -10.78
C LEU A 242 -3.42 9.01 -10.24
N GLY A 243 -3.33 10.15 -10.93
CA GLY A 243 -3.98 11.40 -10.56
C GLY A 243 -3.25 12.20 -9.50
N TYR A 244 -1.92 12.04 -9.40
CA TYR A 244 -1.09 12.83 -8.51
C TYR A 244 -0.25 13.84 -9.30
N THR A 245 -0.24 15.08 -8.80
CA THR A 245 0.64 16.16 -9.27
C THR A 245 1.39 16.67 -8.05
N TYR A 246 2.70 16.90 -8.21
CA TYR A 246 3.59 17.33 -7.13
C TYR A 246 4.18 18.67 -7.42
#